data_AF-A0A074LQU2-F1
#
_entry.id   AF-A0A074LQU2-F1
#
_cell.length_a   1.000
_cell.length_b   1.000
_cell.length_c   1.000
_cell.angle_alpha   90.00
_cell.angle_beta   90.00
_cell.angle_gamma   90.00
#
_symmetry.space_group_name_H-M   'P 1'
#
loop_
_entity.id
_entity.type
_entity.pdbx_description
1 polymer ?
#
loop_
_entity_poly.entity_id
_entity_poly.type
_entity_poly.pdbx_seq_one_letter_code
_entity_poly.pdbx_strand_id
1 'polypeptide(L)'
;MPLQIVHDFLQETENGAVLTLYLSHHNDVEFAEELGRFEDPFDDRNVYAYIQRHYPQTPINHVRVVTGDHRVTTLSYMSILAHKRSAGWQ
;
A
#
# COMPACT_ATOMS: atom_id res chain seq x y z
N MET A 1 9.19 16.34 2.16
CA MET A 1 8.80 15.48 3.30
C MET A 1 8.36 14.14 2.72
N PRO A 2 8.73 12.98 3.30
CA PRO A 2 8.34 11.68 2.77
C PRO A 2 6.82 11.47 2.86
N LEU A 3 6.27 10.65 1.97
CA LEU A 3 4.85 10.26 2.01
C LEU A 3 4.63 9.22 3.11
N GLN A 4 3.49 9.31 3.81
CA GLN A 4 3.09 8.39 4.87
C GLN A 4 1.70 7.85 4.59
N ILE A 5 1.46 6.56 4.84
CA ILE A 5 0.09 6.03 4.85
C ILE A 5 -0.60 6.56 6.09
N VAL A 6 -1.65 7.35 5.90
CA VAL A 6 -2.44 7.97 6.98
C VAL A 6 -3.74 7.25 7.24
N HIS A 7 -4.21 6.48 6.26
CA HIS A 7 -5.40 5.67 6.39
C HIS A 7 -5.34 4.51 5.40
N ASP A 8 -5.85 3.36 5.80
CA ASP A 8 -6.07 2.24 4.91
C ASP A 8 -7.49 1.69 5.05
N PHE A 9 -7.97 1.10 3.96
CA PHE A 9 -9.32 0.58 3.88
C PHE A 9 -9.32 -0.67 2.99
N LEU A 10 -9.76 -1.79 3.56
CA LEU A 10 -9.95 -3.03 2.84
C LEU A 10 -11.40 -3.16 2.40
N GLN A 11 -11.62 -3.31 1.09
CA GLN A 11 -12.93 -3.53 0.50
C GLN A 11 -12.99 -4.93 -0.13
N GLU A 12 -13.93 -5.74 0.32
CA GLU A 12 -14.25 -7.01 -0.35
C GLU A 12 -15.21 -6.75 -1.52
N THR A 13 -14.92 -7.33 -2.67
CA THR A 13 -15.75 -7.24 -3.87
C THR A 13 -15.99 -8.64 -4.44
N GLU A 14 -16.94 -8.77 -5.35
CA GLU A 14 -17.21 -10.02 -6.09
C GLU A 14 -15.96 -10.54 -6.84
N ASN A 15 -15.00 -9.66 -7.13
CA ASN A 15 -13.76 -9.96 -7.85
C ASN A 15 -12.52 -10.06 -6.94
N GLY A 16 -12.70 -10.08 -5.62
CA GLY A 16 -11.64 -10.17 -4.61
C GLY A 16 -11.47 -8.92 -3.76
N ALA A 17 -10.43 -8.90 -2.92
CA ALA A 17 -10.20 -7.80 -1.98
C ALA A 17 -9.36 -6.69 -2.60
N VAL A 18 -9.78 -5.44 -2.37
CA VAL A 18 -9.07 -4.22 -2.78
C VAL A 18 -8.60 -3.49 -1.53
N LEU A 19 -7.29 -3.33 -1.37
CA LEU A 19 -6.72 -2.52 -0.30
C LEU A 19 -6.49 -1.11 -0.81
N THR A 20 -7.06 -0.11 -0.15
CA THR A 20 -6.82 1.31 -0.46
C THR A 20 -5.91 1.90 0.60
N LEU A 21 -4.84 2.57 0.16
CA LEU A 21 -3.84 3.24 0.98
C LEU A 21 -3.90 4.75 0.68
N TYR A 22 -4.26 5.55 1.68
CA TYR A 22 -4.23 7.00 1.58
C TYR A 22 -2.90 7.53 2.08
N LEU A 23 -2.22 8.31 1.24
CA LEU A 23 -0.91 8.87 1.48
C LEU A 23 -0.97 10.39 1.66
N SER A 24 -0.30 10.89 2.69
CA SER A 24 -0.17 12.33 2.94
C SER A 24 1.28 12.71 3.22
N HIS A 25 1.62 13.97 2.92
CA HIS A 25 2.86 14.62 3.37
C HIS A 25 2.69 15.31 4.74
N HIS A 26 1.45 15.43 5.24
CA HIS A 26 1.10 16.10 6.49
C HIS A 26 0.90 15.09 7.63
N ASN A 27 1.48 15.39 8.80
CA ASN A 27 1.41 14.58 10.01
C ASN A 27 0.06 14.68 10.75
N ASP A 28 -1.00 15.23 10.15
CA ASP A 28 -2.26 15.57 10.85
C ASP A 28 -3.24 14.40 11.03
N VAL A 29 -2.74 13.17 11.02
CA VAL A 29 -3.53 12.00 11.41
C VAL A 29 -2.74 11.26 12.46
N GLU A 30 -3.21 11.29 13.71
CA GLU A 30 -2.64 10.62 14.90
C GLU A 30 -2.55 9.08 14.78
N PHE A 31 -2.73 8.51 13.59
CA PHE A 31 -2.58 7.09 13.24
C PHE A 31 -1.31 6.78 12.41
N ALA A 32 -0.51 7.79 12.04
CA ALA A 32 0.63 7.63 11.13
C ALA A 32 1.90 7.01 11.78
N GLU A 33 1.91 6.74 13.09
CA GLU A 33 3.10 6.20 13.77
C GLU A 33 3.33 4.70 13.56
N GLU A 34 2.32 3.92 13.14
CA GLU A 34 2.52 2.48 12.87
C GLU A 34 3.12 2.19 11.49
N LEU A 35 3.16 3.21 10.64
CA LEU A 35 3.47 3.08 9.23
C LEU A 35 4.74 3.84 8.88
N GLY A 36 5.85 3.11 8.95
CA GLY A 36 7.17 3.60 8.53
C GLY A 36 7.08 4.45 7.27
N ARG A 37 7.72 5.62 7.32
CA ARG A 37 7.77 6.59 6.22
C ARG A 37 8.20 5.90 4.93
N PHE A 38 7.46 6.09 3.84
CA PHE A 38 7.85 5.59 2.54
C PHE A 38 8.72 6.62 1.83
N GLU A 39 9.94 6.23 1.45
CA GLU A 39 10.78 7.04 0.57
C GLU A 39 10.16 7.15 -0.83
N ASP A 40 9.62 6.04 -1.34
CA ASP A 40 8.76 5.98 -2.51
C ASP A 40 7.56 5.04 -2.23
N PRO A 41 6.34 5.57 -2.10
CA PRO A 41 5.17 4.77 -1.81
C PRO A 41 4.58 4.08 -3.05
N PHE A 42 5.17 4.30 -4.23
CA PHE A 42 4.92 3.51 -5.43
C PHE A 42 5.95 2.38 -5.61
N ASP A 43 6.94 2.27 -4.71
CA ASP A 43 7.81 1.11 -4.68
C ASP A 43 7.03 -0.11 -4.19
N ASP A 44 6.90 -1.09 -5.08
CA ASP A 44 6.30 -2.38 -4.82
C ASP A 44 6.85 -3.08 -3.55
N ARG A 45 8.13 -2.85 -3.18
CA ARG A 45 8.74 -3.40 -1.94
C ARG A 45 8.02 -2.91 -0.69
N ASN A 46 7.81 -1.61 -0.67
CA ASN A 46 7.24 -0.87 0.44
C ASN A 46 5.77 -1.26 0.64
N VAL A 47 5.02 -1.29 -0.47
CA VAL A 47 3.62 -1.74 -0.48
C VAL A 47 3.53 -3.22 -0.08
N TYR A 48 4.42 -4.08 -0.57
CA TYR A 48 4.46 -5.49 -0.20
C TYR A 48 4.74 -5.69 1.29
N ALA A 49 5.75 -5.02 1.84
CA ALA A 49 6.10 -5.10 3.26
C ALA A 49 4.94 -4.65 4.15
N TYR A 50 4.22 -3.60 3.75
CA TYR A 50 3.02 -3.16 4.45
C TYR A 50 1.95 -4.25 4.50
N ILE A 51 1.60 -4.78 3.33
CA ILE A 51 0.57 -5.81 3.20
C ILE A 51 0.93 -7.06 4.01
N GLN A 52 2.19 -7.49 3.97
CA GLN A 52 2.63 -8.66 4.74
C GLN A 52 2.53 -8.44 6.26
N ARG A 53 2.74 -7.22 6.74
CA ARG A 53 2.69 -6.92 8.18
C ARG A 53 1.25 -6.80 8.69
N HIS A 54 0.37 -6.12 7.94
CA HIS A 54 -0.97 -5.76 8.41
C HIS A 54 -2.07 -6.71 7.90
N TYR A 55 -1.85 -7.32 6.73
CA TYR A 55 -2.81 -8.19 6.05
C TYR A 55 -2.20 -9.53 5.59
N PRO A 56 -1.42 -10.24 6.44
CA PRO A 56 -0.63 -11.43 6.02
C PRO A 56 -1.46 -12.57 5.43
N GLN A 57 -2.73 -12.67 5.80
CA GLN A 57 -3.63 -13.75 5.38
C GLN A 57 -4.77 -13.25 4.48
N THR A 58 -4.75 -11.97 4.10
CA THR A 58 -5.83 -11.41 3.27
C THR A 58 -5.52 -11.62 1.79
N PRO A 59 -6.44 -12.20 1.01
CA PRO A 59 -6.25 -12.38 -0.43
C PRO A 59 -6.49 -11.06 -1.16
N ILE A 60 -5.50 -10.16 -1.14
CA ILE A 60 -5.54 -8.88 -1.84
C ILE A 60 -5.31 -9.10 -3.34
N ASN A 61 -6.22 -8.58 -4.17
CA ASN A 61 -6.12 -8.62 -5.62
C ASN A 61 -5.48 -7.32 -6.15
N HIS A 62 -5.94 -6.18 -5.63
CA HIS A 62 -5.50 -4.86 -6.06
C HIS A 62 -5.17 -3.97 -4.87
N VAL A 63 -4.18 -3.11 -5.07
CA VAL A 63 -3.83 -2.04 -4.15
C VAL A 63 -4.12 -0.71 -4.82
N ARG A 64 -4.94 0.12 -4.21
CA ARG A 64 -5.19 1.50 -4.64
C ARG A 64 -4.36 2.43 -3.77
N VAL A 65 -3.52 3.24 -4.39
CA VAL A 65 -2.75 4.26 -3.72
C VAL A 65 -3.38 5.60 -4.03
N VAL A 66 -3.87 6.30 -3.01
CA VAL A 66 -4.50 7.60 -3.10
C VAL A 66 -3.60 8.64 -2.44
N THR A 67 -3.13 9.64 -3.15
CA THR A 67 -2.28 10.70 -2.60
C THR A 67 -3.09 11.93 -2.19
N GLY A 68 -2.52 12.79 -1.34
CA GLY A 68 -3.15 14.02 -0.88
C GLY A 68 -3.51 15.03 -1.98
N ASP A 69 -2.92 14.92 -3.17
CA ASP A 69 -3.30 15.67 -4.39
C ASP A 69 -4.38 14.95 -5.22
N HIS A 70 -5.09 13.98 -4.62
CA HIS A 70 -6.18 13.20 -5.19
C HIS A 70 -5.82 12.32 -6.39
N ARG A 71 -4.54 12.03 -6.61
CA ARG A 71 -4.16 11.03 -7.62
C ARG A 71 -4.44 9.63 -7.09
N VAL A 72 -4.97 8.79 -7.97
CA VAL A 72 -5.26 7.38 -7.67
C VAL A 72 -4.47 6.50 -8.63
N THR A 73 -3.60 5.67 -8.06
CA THR A 73 -2.87 4.64 -8.80
C THR A 73 -3.37 3.27 -8.36
N THR A 74 -3.69 2.38 -9.29
CA THR A 74 -4.07 1.01 -8.96
C THR A 74 -2.96 0.05 -9.38
N LEU A 75 -2.48 -0.75 -8.44
CA LEU A 75 -1.46 -1.77 -8.62
C LEU A 75 -2.11 -3.15 -8.49
N SER A 76 -1.73 -4.08 -9.36
CA SER A 76 -2.08 -5.49 -9.20
C SER A 76 -1.16 -6.10 -8.14
N TYR A 77 -1.74 -6.75 -7.12
CA TYR A 77 -0.93 -7.41 -6.09
C TYR A 77 -0.09 -8.56 -6.70
N MET A 78 -0.60 -9.21 -7.75
CA MET A 78 0.16 -10.21 -8.48
C MET A 78 1.38 -9.62 -9.19
N SER A 79 1.29 -8.39 -9.71
CA SER A 79 2.44 -7.69 -10.30
C SER A 79 3.50 -7.36 -9.26
N ILE A 80 3.08 -6.93 -8.07
CA ILE A 80 3.97 -6.69 -6.92
C ILE A 80 4.71 -7.98 -6.53
N LEU A 81 3.98 -9.10 -6.42
CA LEU A 81 4.58 -10.40 -6.12
C LEU A 81 5.54 -10.89 -7.22
N ALA A 82 5.21 -10.66 -8.49
CA ALA A 82 6.07 -11.01 -9.61
C ALA A 82 7.37 -10.19 -9.56
N HIS A 83 7.28 -8.88 -9.30
CA HIS A 83 8.43 -8.00 -9.14
C HIS A 83 9.30 -8.44 -7.96
N LYS A 84 8.70 -8.76 -6.80
CA LYS A 84 9.41 -9.34 -5.65
C LYS A 84 10.27 -10.53 -6.07
N ARG A 85 9.67 -11.47 -6.80
CA ARG A 85 10.33 -12.70 -7.24
C ARG A 85 11.45 -12.41 -8.23
N SER A 86 11.24 -11.55 -9.22
CA SER A 86 12.25 -11.24 -10.24
C SER A 86 13.41 -10.42 -9.67
N ALA A 87 13.14 -9.58 -8.67
CA ALA A 87 14.15 -8.73 -8.04
C ALA A 87 14.86 -9.41 -6.85
N GLY A 88 14.51 -10.66 -6.52
CA GLY A 88 15.20 -11.45 -5.51
C GLY A 88 15.07 -10.90 -4.09
N TRP A 89 13.97 -10.21 -3.77
CA TRP A 89 13.75 -9.72 -2.40
C TRP A 89 13.58 -10.92 -1.47
N GLN A 90 14.46 -11.01 -0.47
CA GLN A 90 14.42 -12.04 0.58
C GLN A 90 13.35 -11.71 1.61
#